data_AF-A0A969K9B4-F1
#
_entry.id   AF-A0A969K9B4-F1
#
_cell.length_a   1.000
_cell.length_b   1.000
_cell.length_c   1.000
_cell.angle_alpha   90.00
_cell.angle_beta   90.00
_cell.angle_gamma   90.00
#
_symmetry.space_group_name_H-M   'P 1'
#
loop_
_entity.id
_entity.type
_entity.pdbx_description
1 polymer ?
#
loop_
_entity_poly.entity_id
_entity_poly.type
_entity_poly.pdbx_seq_one_letter_code
_entity_poly.pdbx_strand_id
1 'polypeptide(L)' 'MFNAIASENIFIQAWDKGYIHRRDWETLINELSQDESSHEITNRLLYAVRRGRLKITD' A
#
# COMPACT_ATOMS: atom_id res chain seq x y z
N MET A 1 8.48 9.70 -12.08
CA MET A 1 9.41 9.74 -10.92
C MET A 1 8.63 9.15 -9.76
N PHE A 2 9.04 7.96 -9.30
CA PHE A 2 8.38 7.28 -8.19
C PHE A 2 8.60 8.09 -6.91
N ASN A 3 7.51 8.53 -6.26
CA ASN A 3 7.61 9.28 -5.01
C ASN A 3 7.46 8.30 -3.83
N ALA A 4 8.48 7.47 -3.63
CA ALA A 4 8.54 6.42 -2.60
C ALA A 4 8.04 6.89 -1.23
N ILE A 5 8.33 8.14 -0.89
CA ILE A 5 7.99 8.77 0.39
C ILE A 5 6.48 8.94 0.56
N ALA A 6 5.74 9.23 -0.51
CA ALA A 6 4.29 9.40 -0.44
C ALA A 6 3.59 8.04 -0.26
N SER A 7 3.98 7.05 -1.05
CA SER A 7 3.45 5.68 -0.98
C SER A 7 3.77 5.01 0.36
N GLU A 8 4.98 5.22 0.90
CA GLU A 8 5.39 4.72 2.21
C GLU A 8 4.60 5.38 3.35
N ASN A 9 4.33 6.69 3.28
CA ASN A 9 3.51 7.39 4.26
C ASN A 9 2.06 6.88 4.28
N ILE A 10 1.46 6.62 3.11
CA ILE A 10 0.12 6.03 3.01
C ILE A 10 0.12 4.64 3.65
N PHE A 11 1.15 3.82 3.40
CA PHE A 11 1.27 2.51 4.02
C PHE A 11 1.39 2.58 5.54
N ILE A 12 2.26 3.43 6.08
CA ILE A 12 2.44 3.56 7.53
C ILE A 12 1.14 3.99 8.20
N GLN A 13 0.44 4.96 7.63
CA GLN A 13 -0.85 5.42 8.16
C GLN A 13 -1.93 4.34 8.07
N ALA A 14 -1.99 3.62 6.96
CA ALA A 14 -2.91 2.51 6.78
C ALA A 14 -2.64 1.37 7.76
N TRP A 15 -1.36 1.07 8.00
CA TRP A 15 -0.91 0.04 8.94
C TRP A 15 -1.28 0.38 10.38
N ASP A 16 -1.05 1.63 10.81
CA ASP A 16 -1.42 2.10 12.15
C ASP A 16 -2.94 2.06 12.37
N LYS A 17 -3.72 2.46 11.37
CA LYS A 17 -5.19 2.44 11.42
C LYS A 17 -5.79 1.04 11.28
N GLY A 18 -5.04 0.09 10.72
CA GLY A 18 -5.52 -1.24 10.36
C GLY A 18 -6.48 -1.28 9.17
N TYR A 19 -6.66 -0.15 8.47
CA TYR A 19 -7.45 -0.07 7.24
C TYR A 19 -6.93 0.97 6.26
N ILE A 20 -7.28 0.81 4.98
CA ILE A 20 -6.98 1.73 3.88
C ILE A 20 -8.22 1.90 3.00
N HIS A 21 -8.49 3.13 2.53
CA HIS A 21 -9.58 3.36 1.58
C HIS A 21 -9.25 2.76 0.22
N ARG A 22 -10.27 2.26 -0.48
CA ARG A 22 -10.10 1.59 -1.77
C ARG A 22 -9.43 2.48 -2.80
N ARG A 23 -9.78 3.77 -2.86
CA ARG A 23 -9.14 4.73 -3.76
C ARG A 23 -7.64 4.85 -3.47
N ASP A 24 -7.26 4.99 -2.21
CA ASP A 24 -5.84 5.11 -1.82
C ASP A 24 -5.08 3.82 -2.10
N TRP A 25 -5.72 2.66 -1.88
CA TRP A 25 -5.16 1.35 -2.24
C TRP A 25 -4.91 1.20 -3.74
N GLU A 26 -5.88 1.59 -4.58
CA GLU A 26 -5.74 1.51 -6.04
C GLU A 26 -4.63 2.43 -6.54
N THR A 27 -4.55 3.67 -6.03
CA THR A 27 -3.44 4.58 -6.35
C THR A 27 -2.10 3.98 -5.92
N LEU A 28 -2.01 3.49 -4.68
CA LEU A 28 -0.80 2.90 -4.13
C LEU A 28 -0.31 1.70 -4.94
N ILE A 29 -1.20 0.76 -5.28
CA ILE A 29 -0.85 -0.42 -6.07
C ILE A 29 -0.46 -0.05 -7.50
N ASN A 30 -1.14 0.91 -8.13
CA ASN A 30 -0.80 1.35 -9.47
C ASN A 30 0.57 2.04 -9.52
N GLU A 31 0.87 2.88 -8.53
CA GLU A 31 2.17 3.54 -8.42
C GLU A 31 3.29 2.53 -8.15
N LEU A 32 3.08 1.58 -7.24
CA LEU A 32 4.10 0.60 -6.87
C LEU A 32 4.32 -0.50 -7.93
N SER A 33 3.30 -0.85 -8.71
CA SER A 33 3.42 -1.89 -9.76
C SER A 33 4.20 -1.41 -10.99
N GLN A 34 4.38 -0.10 -11.14
CA GLN A 34 5.14 0.49 -12.25
C GLN A 34 6.64 0.60 -11.95
N ASP A 35 7.07 0.28 -10.73
CA ASP A 35 8.47 0.38 -10.30
C ASP A 35 8.95 -0.97 -9.73
N GLU A 36 9.88 -1.62 -10.44
CA GLU A 36 10.45 -2.90 -10.00
C GLU A 36 11.16 -2.80 -8.64
N SER A 37 11.71 -1.63 -8.29
CA SER A 37 12.34 -1.39 -6.99
C SER A 37 11.34 -1.39 -5.83
N SER A 38 10.05 -1.25 -6.14
CA SER A 38 8.95 -1.21 -5.18
C SER A 38 8.27 -2.56 -4.95
N HIS A 39 8.67 -3.61 -5.67
CA HIS A 39 8.08 -4.95 -5.53
C HIS A 39 8.09 -5.49 -4.10
N GLU A 40 9.13 -5.22 -3.31
CA GLU A 40 9.20 -5.68 -1.93
C GLU A 40 8.11 -5.02 -1.06
N ILE A 41 7.89 -3.71 -1.23
CA ILE A 41 6.87 -2.95 -0.51
C ILE A 41 5.46 -3.42 -0.94
N THR A 42 5.24 -3.59 -2.24
CA THR A 42 3.98 -4.13 -2.80
C THR A 42 3.66 -5.51 -2.21
N ASN A 43 4.66 -6.40 -2.13
CA ASN A 43 4.46 -7.74 -1.59
C ASN A 43 4.14 -7.71 -0.09
N ARG A 44 4.77 -6.83 0.68
CA ARG A 44 4.46 -6.65 2.11
C ARG A 44 3.03 -6.13 2.32
N LEU A 45 2.59 -5.19 1.49
CA LEU A 45 1.22 -4.66 1.49
C LEU A 45 0.19 -5.77 1.19
N LEU A 46 0.39 -6.51 0.10
CA LEU A 46 -0.47 -7.63 -0.28
C LEU A 46 -0.51 -8.70 0.83
N TYR A 47 0.63 -8.99 1.44
CA TYR A 47 0.70 -9.91 2.57
C TYR A 47 -0.10 -9.41 3.79
N ALA A 48 -0.03 -8.12 4.10
CA ALA A 48 -0.77 -7.49 5.19
C ALA A 48 -2.29 -7.65 5.02
N VAL A 49 -2.77 -7.35 3.81
CA VAL A 49 -4.18 -7.49 3.44
C VAL A 49 -4.61 -8.96 3.52
N ARG A 50 -3.81 -9.87 2.94
CA ARG A 50 -4.11 -11.31 2.94
C ARG A 50 -4.16 -11.92 4.35
N ARG A 51 -3.37 -11.40 5.30
CA ARG A 51 -3.40 -11.81 6.71
C ARG A 51 -4.50 -11.12 7.52
N GLY A 52 -5.30 -10.24 6.91
CA GLY A 52 -6.33 -9.45 7.58
C GLY A 52 -5.79 -8.40 8.55
N ARG A 53 -4.50 -8.07 8.46
CA ARG A 53 -3.86 -7.00 9.27
C ARG A 53 -4.18 -5.61 8.73
N LEU A 54 -4.49 -5.53 7.44
CA LEU A 54 -4.94 -4.32 6.78
C LEU A 54 -6.25 -4.59 6.05
N LYS A 55 -7.32 -3.88 6.41
CA LYS A 55 -8.63 -3.99 5.74
C LYS A 55 -8.76 -2.94 4.65
N ILE A 56 -9.26 -3.32 3.48
CA ILE A 56 -9.61 -2.36 2.44
C ILE A 56 -11.07 -1.96 2.64
N THR A 57 -11.32 -0.67 2.86
CA THR A 57 -12.66 -0.11 3.09
C THR A 57 -13.03 0.84 1.95
N ASP A 58 -14.32 1.11 1.76
CA ASP A 58 -14.76 2.23 0.91
C ASP A 58 -14.56 3.57 1.63
#